data_AF-A0A4Y2BJP2-F1
#
_entry.id   AF-A0A4Y2BJP2-F1
#
_cell.length_a   1.000
_cell.length_b   1.000
_cell.length_c   1.000
_cell.angle_alpha   90.00
_cell.angle_beta   90.00
_cell.angle_gamma   90.00
#
_symmetry.space_group_name_H-M   'P 1'
#
loop_
_entity.id
_entity.type
_entity.pdbx_description
1 polymer ?
#
loop_
_entity_poly.entity_id
_entity_poly.type
_entity_poly.pdbx_seq_one_letter_code
_entity_poly.pdbx_strand_id
1 'polypeptide(L)'
;AETLHPFCSVYTSELYAIYLGLLKISTLNFKKGVIYTDSRSGINALRRAKHTNNPLVMQCLHLHHTLKKTKIKYCWIPGHVGIPGNERADKAAKSTNASRETFVPLADALQAVKLSQHRVWQRIWDGQSNNKLYKIQPSIKGFGNLTIRKHDVILTRLRVGHMFLTHRHLLHSDPAPICNGCNCILSAEHILCQCKYFYSQRQAHFGAHIIGLIDILGTNPCVNVFTFLKEVQFFNFI
;
A
#
# COMPACT_ATOMS: atom_id res chain seq x y z
N ALA A 1 -28.74 2.10 -12.63
CA ALA A 1 -27.49 1.62 -12.03
C ALA A 1 -27.83 0.98 -10.68
N GLU A 2 -27.00 0.05 -10.21
CA GLU A 2 -27.21 -0.74 -8.98
C GLU A 2 -25.97 -0.59 -8.09
N THR A 3 -26.14 -0.55 -6.77
CA THR A 3 -25.02 -0.47 -5.81
C THR A 3 -24.60 -1.87 -5.42
N LEU A 4 -23.33 -2.22 -5.67
CA LEU A 4 -22.75 -3.50 -5.26
C LEU A 4 -22.32 -3.47 -3.79
N HIS A 5 -22.12 -4.66 -3.23
CA HIS A 5 -21.62 -4.82 -1.86
C HIS A 5 -20.28 -4.07 -1.68
N PRO A 6 -20.02 -3.42 -0.51
CA PRO A 6 -18.80 -2.63 -0.27
C PRO A 6 -17.46 -3.38 -0.40
N PHE A 7 -17.50 -4.71 -0.43
CA PHE A 7 -16.32 -5.55 -0.63
C PHE A 7 -15.98 -5.76 -2.10
N CYS A 8 -16.92 -5.48 -3.02
CA CYS A 8 -16.67 -5.59 -4.45
C CYS A 8 -15.60 -4.59 -4.88
N SER A 9 -14.62 -5.09 -5.63
CA SER A 9 -13.57 -4.26 -6.21
C SER A 9 -14.13 -3.41 -7.35
N VAL A 10 -13.41 -2.35 -7.71
CA VAL A 10 -13.72 -1.53 -8.90
C VAL A 10 -13.78 -2.42 -10.15
N TYR A 11 -12.88 -3.39 -10.26
CA TYR A 11 -12.89 -4.37 -11.34
C TYR A 11 -14.20 -5.19 -11.41
N THR A 12 -14.72 -5.63 -10.26
CA THR A 12 -16.02 -6.33 -10.20
C THR A 12 -17.16 -5.40 -10.61
N SER A 13 -17.15 -4.15 -10.16
CA SER A 13 -18.15 -3.13 -10.55
C SER A 13 -18.15 -2.87 -12.06
N GLU A 14 -16.97 -2.74 -12.66
CA GLU A 14 -16.79 -2.55 -14.10
C GLU A 14 -17.29 -3.76 -14.91
N LEU A 15 -16.95 -4.98 -14.49
CA LEU A 15 -17.47 -6.20 -15.12
C LEU A 15 -19.00 -6.31 -14.98
N TYR A 16 -19.53 -5.91 -13.83
CA TYR A 16 -20.97 -5.94 -13.58
C TYR A 16 -21.71 -4.94 -14.48
N ALA A 17 -21.12 -3.78 -14.73
CA ALA A 17 -21.67 -2.82 -15.69
C ALA A 17 -21.73 -3.41 -17.11
N ILE A 18 -20.71 -4.16 -17.54
CA ILE A 18 -20.73 -4.88 -18.83
C ILE A 18 -21.83 -5.95 -18.84
N TYR A 19 -21.98 -6.72 -17.75
CA TYR A 19 -23.05 -7.70 -17.59
C TYR A 19 -24.44 -7.07 -17.72
N LEU A 20 -24.68 -5.93 -17.05
CA LEU A 20 -25.94 -5.19 -17.16
C LEU A 20 -26.18 -4.68 -18.59
N GLY A 21 -25.14 -4.22 -19.28
CA GLY A 21 -25.22 -3.83 -20.69
C GLY A 21 -25.68 -4.99 -21.59
N LEU A 22 -25.10 -6.19 -21.38
CA LEU A 22 -25.51 -7.39 -22.09
C LEU A 22 -26.94 -7.82 -21.76
N LEU A 23 -27.35 -7.74 -20.48
CA LEU A 23 -28.71 -8.02 -20.06
C LEU A 23 -29.70 -7.07 -20.73
N LYS A 24 -29.36 -5.78 -20.83
CA LYS A 24 -30.20 -4.80 -21.49
C LYS A 24 -30.34 -5.08 -23.00
N ILE A 25 -29.25 -5.51 -23.65
CA ILE A 25 -29.28 -5.94 -25.05
C ILE A 25 -30.19 -7.16 -25.24
N SER A 26 -30.09 -8.14 -24.34
CA SER A 26 -30.92 -9.35 -24.36
C SER A 26 -32.40 -9.01 -24.16
N THR A 27 -32.73 -8.31 -23.07
CA THR A 27 -34.11 -7.98 -22.69
C THR A 27 -34.83 -7.10 -23.70
N LEU A 28 -34.12 -6.18 -24.36
CA LEU A 28 -34.69 -5.32 -25.42
C LEU A 28 -34.62 -5.95 -26.82
N ASN A 29 -34.10 -7.17 -26.96
CA ASN A 29 -34.00 -7.90 -28.23
C ASN A 29 -33.26 -7.13 -29.36
N PHE A 30 -32.24 -6.35 -29.03
CA PHE A 30 -31.45 -5.64 -30.05
C PHE A 30 -30.74 -6.63 -30.98
N LYS A 31 -30.69 -6.31 -32.29
CA LYS A 31 -29.98 -7.11 -33.31
C LYS A 31 -28.49 -6.75 -33.45
N LYS A 32 -28.13 -5.53 -33.06
CA LYS A 32 -26.75 -5.02 -33.05
C LYS A 32 -26.58 -4.15 -31.81
N GLY A 33 -25.42 -4.23 -31.16
CA GLY A 33 -25.10 -3.43 -29.98
C GLY A 33 -23.60 -3.20 -29.85
N VAL A 34 -23.23 -2.05 -29.30
CA VAL A 34 -21.85 -1.74 -28.92
C VAL A 34 -21.85 -1.36 -27.44
N ILE A 35 -21.04 -2.05 -26.65
CA ILE A 35 -20.80 -1.72 -25.24
C ILE A 35 -19.51 -0.91 -25.19
N TYR A 36 -19.63 0.35 -24.82
CA TYR A 36 -18.51 1.22 -24.51
C TYR A 36 -18.17 1.11 -23.03
N THR A 37 -16.89 0.98 -22.69
CA THR A 37 -16.42 0.92 -21.31
C THR A 37 -15.01 1.48 -21.21
N ASP A 38 -14.70 2.16 -20.12
CA ASP A 38 -13.35 2.59 -19.76
C ASP A 38 -12.52 1.52 -19.03
N SER A 39 -13.16 0.39 -18.70
CA SER A 39 -12.52 -0.78 -18.11
C SER A 39 -11.74 -1.60 -19.15
N ARG A 40 -10.47 -1.25 -19.34
CA ARG A 40 -9.55 -2.06 -20.15
C ARG A 40 -9.35 -3.46 -19.54
N SER A 41 -9.36 -3.56 -18.22
CA SER A 41 -9.29 -4.80 -17.45
C SER A 41 -10.50 -5.71 -17.73
N GLY A 42 -11.72 -5.18 -17.75
CA GLY A 42 -12.95 -5.93 -18.06
C GLY A 42 -12.95 -6.51 -19.47
N ILE A 43 -12.56 -5.72 -20.48
CA ILE A 43 -12.43 -6.22 -21.87
C ILE A 43 -11.37 -7.32 -21.96
N ASN A 44 -10.22 -7.12 -21.31
CA ASN A 44 -9.15 -8.13 -21.29
C ASN A 44 -9.60 -9.43 -20.60
N ALA A 45 -10.40 -9.33 -19.55
CA ALA A 45 -10.95 -10.48 -18.84
C ALA A 45 -11.89 -11.30 -19.74
N LEU A 46 -12.78 -10.65 -20.49
CA LEU A 46 -13.64 -11.31 -21.48
C LEU A 46 -12.83 -11.95 -22.61
N ARG A 47 -11.74 -11.32 -23.06
CA ARG A 47 -10.85 -11.90 -24.08
C ARG A 47 -10.09 -13.12 -23.57
N ARG A 48 -9.69 -13.12 -22.30
CA ARG A 48 -8.94 -14.21 -21.63
C ARG A 48 -9.83 -15.17 -20.85
N ALA A 49 -11.13 -15.10 -21.08
CA ALA A 49 -12.20 -15.96 -20.58
C ALA A 49 -11.82 -17.42 -20.32
N LYS A 50 -11.15 -18.06 -21.28
CA LYS A 50 -10.75 -19.48 -21.22
C LYS A 50 -9.76 -19.81 -20.09
N HIS A 51 -9.15 -18.80 -19.49
CA HIS A 51 -8.11 -18.94 -18.47
C HIS A 51 -8.50 -18.29 -17.14
N THR A 52 -9.78 -17.97 -16.93
CA THR A 52 -10.25 -17.37 -15.67
C THR A 52 -11.41 -18.14 -15.08
N ASN A 53 -11.39 -18.32 -13.77
CA ASN A 53 -12.49 -18.87 -12.99
C ASN A 53 -13.35 -17.77 -12.35
N ASN A 54 -13.27 -16.53 -12.86
CA ASN A 54 -14.09 -15.45 -12.33
C ASN A 54 -15.57 -15.68 -12.71
N PRO A 55 -16.47 -15.85 -11.73
CA PRO A 55 -17.88 -16.18 -11.98
C PRO A 55 -18.62 -15.12 -12.80
N LEU A 56 -18.31 -13.84 -12.61
CA LEU A 56 -18.96 -12.75 -13.33
C LEU A 56 -18.49 -12.68 -14.79
N VAL A 57 -17.22 -12.98 -15.06
CA VAL A 57 -16.71 -13.15 -16.43
C VAL A 57 -17.44 -14.29 -17.13
N MET A 58 -17.63 -15.43 -16.44
CA MET A 58 -18.36 -16.57 -16.98
C MET A 58 -19.83 -16.25 -17.26
N GLN A 59 -20.49 -15.47 -16.40
CA GLN A 59 -21.85 -14.98 -16.63
C GLN A 59 -21.95 -14.06 -17.86
N CYS A 60 -21.00 -13.13 -18.03
CA CYS A 60 -20.95 -12.27 -19.22
C CYS A 60 -20.79 -13.09 -20.50
N LEU A 61 -19.90 -14.09 -20.50
CA LEU A 61 -19.67 -14.97 -21.66
C LEU A 61 -20.88 -15.83 -21.96
N HIS A 62 -21.50 -16.42 -20.94
CA HIS A 62 -22.72 -17.20 -21.10
C HIS A 62 -23.79 -16.37 -21.79
N LEU A 63 -24.03 -15.14 -21.31
CA LEU A 63 -25.02 -14.24 -21.89
C LEU A 63 -24.65 -13.81 -23.32
N HIS A 64 -23.38 -13.51 -23.58
CA HIS A 64 -22.89 -13.22 -24.92
C HIS A 64 -23.11 -14.40 -25.88
N HIS A 65 -22.90 -15.64 -25.43
CA HIS A 65 -23.14 -16.84 -26.22
C HIS A 65 -24.63 -17.15 -26.43
N THR A 66 -25.50 -16.79 -25.49
CA THR A 66 -26.96 -16.87 -25.69
C THR A 66 -27.42 -15.88 -26.77
N LEU A 67 -26.71 -14.76 -26.91
CA LEU A 67 -26.95 -13.71 -27.91
C LEU A 67 -26.21 -13.93 -29.24
N LYS A 68 -25.93 -15.18 -29.64
CA LYS A 68 -25.21 -15.52 -30.89
C LYS A 68 -25.78 -14.88 -32.17
N LYS A 69 -27.09 -14.60 -32.22
CA LYS A 69 -27.76 -13.96 -33.36
C LYS A 69 -27.66 -12.43 -33.36
N THR A 70 -27.12 -11.84 -32.30
CA THR A 70 -26.93 -10.39 -32.12
C THR A 70 -25.47 -10.03 -32.35
N LYS A 71 -25.20 -9.01 -33.18
CA LYS A 71 -23.84 -8.52 -33.39
C LYS A 71 -23.44 -7.58 -32.24
N ILE A 72 -22.71 -8.09 -31.26
CA ILE A 72 -22.23 -7.33 -30.10
C ILE A 72 -20.75 -7.01 -30.27
N LYS A 73 -20.38 -5.74 -30.12
CA LYS A 73 -18.98 -5.29 -30.06
C LYS A 73 -18.68 -4.67 -28.69
N TYR A 74 -17.45 -4.83 -28.21
CA TYR A 74 -16.94 -4.15 -27.03
C TYR A 74 -15.91 -3.12 -27.46
N CYS A 75 -16.03 -1.88 -27.00
CA CYS A 75 -15.14 -0.79 -27.34
C CYS A 75 -14.58 -0.17 -26.06
N TRP A 76 -13.25 -0.17 -25.93
CA TRP A 76 -12.59 0.54 -24.86
C TRP A 76 -12.55 2.03 -25.20
N ILE A 77 -12.87 2.88 -24.22
CA ILE A 77 -12.74 4.33 -24.30
C ILE A 77 -11.93 4.86 -23.11
N PRO A 78 -11.20 5.98 -23.24
CA PRO A 78 -10.58 6.60 -22.10
C PRO A 78 -11.63 7.11 -21.09
N GLY A 79 -11.41 6.83 -19.81
CA GLY A 79 -12.22 7.38 -18.71
C GLY A 79 -11.80 8.82 -18.37
N HIS A 80 -12.73 9.61 -17.84
CA HIS A 80 -12.51 10.97 -17.32
C HIS A 80 -11.89 12.00 -18.30
N VAL A 81 -12.17 11.87 -19.61
CA VAL A 81 -11.69 12.81 -20.63
C VAL A 81 -12.79 13.66 -21.29
N GLY A 82 -13.96 13.82 -20.68
CA GLY A 82 -15.02 14.65 -21.27
C GLY A 82 -15.97 13.93 -22.23
N ILE A 83 -15.93 12.58 -22.35
CA ILE A 83 -16.87 11.85 -23.23
C ILE A 83 -18.26 11.84 -22.56
N PRO A 84 -19.27 12.54 -23.11
CA PRO A 84 -20.52 12.78 -22.39
C PRO A 84 -21.28 11.50 -22.02
N GLY A 85 -21.17 10.45 -22.86
CA GLY A 85 -21.77 9.14 -22.59
C GLY A 85 -21.13 8.43 -21.40
N ASN A 86 -19.79 8.46 -21.30
CA ASN A 86 -19.05 7.82 -20.21
C ASN A 86 -19.30 8.55 -18.89
N GLU A 87 -19.20 9.89 -18.91
CA GLU A 87 -19.40 10.69 -17.70
C GLU A 87 -20.82 10.56 -17.14
N ARG A 88 -21.84 10.44 -18.01
CA ARG A 88 -23.19 10.13 -17.58
C ARG A 88 -23.30 8.74 -16.96
N ALA A 89 -22.62 7.74 -17.53
CA ALA A 89 -22.60 6.38 -16.97
C ALA A 89 -21.90 6.36 -15.59
N ASP A 90 -20.75 7.02 -15.45
CA ASP A 90 -20.03 7.16 -14.19
C ASP A 90 -20.86 7.88 -13.13
N LYS A 91 -21.50 9.00 -13.51
CA LYS A 91 -22.38 9.75 -12.61
C LYS A 91 -23.55 8.89 -12.16
N ALA A 92 -24.18 8.17 -13.09
CA ALA A 92 -25.28 7.26 -12.76
C ALA A 92 -24.86 6.11 -11.84
N ALA A 93 -23.65 5.56 -12.04
CA ALA A 93 -23.10 4.52 -11.17
C ALA A 93 -22.85 5.02 -9.74
N LYS A 94 -22.39 6.27 -9.59
CA LYS A 94 -22.13 6.92 -8.29
C LYS A 94 -23.40 7.38 -7.56
N SER A 95 -24.48 7.69 -8.28
CA SER A 95 -25.69 8.28 -7.70
C SER A 95 -26.75 7.26 -7.27
N THR A 96 -26.51 5.96 -7.46
CA THR A 96 -27.49 4.94 -7.09
C THR A 96 -27.42 4.62 -5.59
N ASN A 97 -28.61 4.51 -4.97
CA ASN A 97 -28.80 3.97 -3.61
C ASN A 97 -29.59 2.64 -3.60
N ALA A 98 -29.92 2.10 -4.78
CA ALA A 98 -30.56 0.79 -4.91
C ALA A 98 -29.53 -0.31 -4.61
N SER A 99 -29.49 -0.73 -3.34
CA SER A 99 -28.69 -1.86 -2.88
C SER A 99 -29.32 -3.16 -3.36
N ARG A 100 -28.53 -3.97 -4.06
CA ARG A 100 -28.80 -5.40 -4.20
C ARG A 100 -27.77 -6.15 -3.35
N GLU A 101 -28.23 -6.88 -2.35
CA GLU A 101 -27.42 -7.95 -1.73
C GLU A 101 -27.44 -9.18 -2.67
N THR A 102 -26.43 -10.04 -2.80
CA THR A 102 -25.45 -10.57 -1.82
C THR A 102 -24.13 -11.00 -2.48
N PHE A 103 -23.96 -10.80 -3.80
CA PHE A 103 -22.87 -11.44 -4.52
C PHE A 103 -21.56 -10.66 -4.39
N VAL A 104 -20.61 -11.24 -3.64
CA VAL A 104 -19.21 -10.81 -3.59
C VAL A 104 -18.35 -11.94 -4.15
N PRO A 105 -17.57 -11.72 -5.23
CA PRO A 105 -16.61 -12.72 -5.67
C PRO A 105 -15.67 -13.12 -4.52
N LEU A 106 -15.34 -14.41 -4.41
CA LEU A 106 -14.46 -14.90 -3.34
C LEU A 106 -13.13 -14.13 -3.26
N ALA A 107 -12.56 -13.76 -4.40
CA ALA A 107 -11.33 -12.96 -4.47
C ALA A 107 -11.48 -11.58 -3.78
N ASP A 108 -12.62 -10.92 -4.00
CA ASP A 108 -12.95 -9.63 -3.40
C ASP A 108 -13.19 -9.77 -1.89
N ALA A 109 -13.92 -10.82 -1.47
CA ALA A 109 -14.14 -11.11 -0.06
C ALA A 109 -12.83 -11.41 0.68
N LEU A 110 -11.96 -12.24 0.12
CA LEU A 110 -10.63 -12.53 0.70
C LEU A 110 -9.76 -11.27 0.78
N GLN A 111 -9.81 -10.41 -0.23
CA GLN A 111 -9.10 -9.12 -0.20
C GLN A 111 -9.65 -8.20 0.89
N ALA A 112 -10.96 -8.16 1.10
CA ALA A 112 -11.58 -7.40 2.18
C ALA A 112 -11.16 -7.90 3.57
N VAL A 113 -11.08 -9.23 3.76
CA VAL A 113 -10.57 -9.84 5.00
C VAL A 113 -9.09 -9.49 5.22
N LYS A 114 -8.26 -9.53 4.18
CA LYS A 114 -6.85 -9.14 4.29
C LYS A 114 -6.70 -7.67 4.69
N LEU A 115 -7.52 -6.78 4.12
CA LEU A 115 -7.54 -5.36 4.47
C LEU A 115 -8.05 -5.12 5.89
N SER A 116 -9.06 -5.85 6.34
CA SER A 116 -9.57 -5.74 7.71
C SER A 116 -8.54 -6.19 8.73
N GLN A 117 -7.86 -7.31 8.48
CA GLN A 117 -6.72 -7.75 9.29
C GLN A 117 -5.64 -6.67 9.34
N HIS A 118 -5.18 -6.16 8.20
CA HIS A 118 -4.16 -5.09 8.17
C HIS A 118 -4.60 -3.86 8.96
N ARG A 119 -5.88 -3.46 8.93
CA ARG A 119 -6.40 -2.35 9.73
C ARG A 119 -6.35 -2.64 11.23
N VAL A 120 -6.69 -3.85 11.65
CA VAL A 120 -6.59 -4.27 13.06
C VAL A 120 -5.14 -4.24 13.53
N TRP A 121 -4.23 -4.84 12.77
CA TRP A 121 -2.80 -4.83 13.07
C TRP A 121 -2.23 -3.41 13.12
N GLN A 122 -2.62 -2.55 12.18
CA GLN A 122 -2.20 -1.14 12.19
C GLN A 122 -2.71 -0.42 13.45
N ARG A 123 -3.95 -0.66 13.86
CA ARG A 123 -4.52 -0.06 15.08
C ARG A 123 -3.82 -0.53 16.35
N ILE A 124 -3.46 -1.81 16.43
CA ILE A 124 -2.65 -2.36 17.53
C ILE A 124 -1.27 -1.69 17.55
N TRP A 125 -0.68 -1.51 16.37
CA TRP A 125 0.62 -0.86 16.20
C TRP A 125 0.59 0.63 16.58
N ASP A 126 -0.47 1.36 16.20
CA ASP A 126 -0.69 2.75 16.60
C ASP A 126 -0.83 2.92 18.12
N GLY A 127 -1.27 1.87 18.83
CA GLY A 127 -1.29 1.83 20.28
C GLY A 127 0.07 1.63 20.95
N GLN A 128 1.13 1.30 20.20
CA GLN A 128 2.47 1.02 20.74
C GLN A 128 3.30 2.31 20.90
N SER A 129 2.76 3.32 21.58
CA SER A 129 3.39 4.64 21.74
C SER A 129 4.76 4.61 22.43
N ASN A 130 4.99 3.64 23.32
CA ASN A 130 6.27 3.44 24.01
C ASN A 130 7.29 2.60 23.22
N ASN A 131 6.96 2.14 22.01
CA ASN A 131 7.86 1.36 21.19
C ASN A 131 8.83 2.26 20.41
N LYS A 132 10.14 2.03 20.57
CA LYS A 132 11.20 2.79 19.87
C LYS A 132 11.05 2.75 18.34
N LEU A 133 10.65 1.60 17.80
CA LEU A 133 10.48 1.40 16.37
C LEU A 133 9.25 2.15 15.83
N TYR A 134 8.18 2.33 16.62
CA TYR A 134 6.97 3.04 16.20
C TYR A 134 7.27 4.49 15.78
N LYS A 135 8.18 5.16 16.52
CA LYS A 135 8.63 6.53 16.20
C LYS A 135 9.21 6.69 14.79
N ILE A 136 9.71 5.61 14.19
CA ILE A 136 10.40 5.60 12.89
C ILE A 136 9.56 4.89 11.83
N GLN A 137 8.78 3.89 12.24
CA GLN A 137 7.98 3.03 11.38
C GLN A 137 6.51 3.10 11.81
N PRO A 138 5.76 4.18 11.52
CA PRO A 138 4.36 4.29 11.93
C PRO A 138 3.45 3.29 11.19
N SER A 139 3.88 2.72 10.06
CA SER A 139 3.10 1.75 9.27
C SER A 139 3.61 0.31 9.46
N ILE A 140 2.69 -0.64 9.63
CA ILE A 140 3.03 -2.07 9.75
C ILE A 140 3.60 -2.69 8.47
N LYS A 141 3.50 -1.99 7.32
CA LYS A 141 4.10 -2.43 6.06
C LYS A 141 5.62 -2.60 6.14
N GLY A 142 6.27 -1.98 7.13
CA GLY A 142 7.71 -2.06 7.29
C GLY A 142 8.48 -1.18 6.32
N PHE A 143 9.80 -1.41 6.29
CA PHE A 143 10.73 -0.78 5.37
C PHE A 143 11.07 -1.74 4.22
N GLY A 144 11.41 -1.17 3.06
CA GLY A 144 12.02 -1.95 1.98
C GLY A 144 13.45 -2.37 2.32
N ASN A 145 13.94 -3.42 1.65
CA ASN A 145 15.33 -3.83 1.75
C ASN A 145 16.22 -2.92 0.88
N LEU A 146 17.41 -2.60 1.36
CA LEU A 146 18.46 -1.97 0.56
C LEU A 146 19.16 -3.02 -0.31
N THR A 147 19.90 -2.52 -1.30
CA THR A 147 20.73 -3.36 -2.17
C THR A 147 21.92 -3.97 -1.44
N ILE A 148 22.43 -3.31 -0.39
CA ILE A 148 23.62 -3.75 0.36
C ILE A 148 23.20 -4.33 1.71
N ARG A 149 23.31 -5.65 1.86
CA ARG A 149 22.96 -6.39 3.09
C ARG A 149 23.58 -5.80 4.37
N LYS A 150 24.86 -5.39 4.32
CA LYS A 150 25.54 -4.81 5.49
C LYS A 150 24.86 -3.51 5.96
N HIS A 151 24.42 -2.69 5.03
CA HIS A 151 23.70 -1.45 5.33
C HIS A 151 22.30 -1.73 5.89
N ASP A 152 21.61 -2.75 5.37
CA ASP A 152 20.32 -3.19 5.94
C ASP A 152 20.42 -3.63 7.39
N VAL A 153 21.44 -4.43 7.72
CA VAL A 153 21.67 -4.88 9.09
C VAL A 153 21.91 -3.69 10.01
N ILE A 154 22.77 -2.75 9.60
CA ILE A 154 23.07 -1.54 10.37
C ILE A 154 21.81 -0.70 10.58
N LEU A 155 21.04 -0.43 9.53
CA LEU A 155 19.80 0.34 9.65
C LEU A 155 18.76 -0.36 10.53
N THR A 156 18.59 -1.67 10.39
CA THR A 156 17.65 -2.44 11.21
C THR A 156 18.04 -2.34 12.69
N ARG A 157 19.33 -2.50 13.00
CA ARG A 157 19.84 -2.36 14.37
C ARG A 157 19.64 -0.96 14.93
N LEU A 158 19.92 0.09 14.13
CA LEU A 158 19.66 1.48 14.52
C LEU A 158 18.18 1.75 14.78
N ARG A 159 17.29 1.24 13.92
CA ARG A 159 15.83 1.43 14.01
C ARG A 159 15.22 0.81 15.27
N VAL A 160 15.70 -0.38 15.66
CA VAL A 160 15.24 -1.04 16.89
C VAL A 160 16.05 -0.56 18.12
N GLY A 161 17.14 0.20 17.90
CA GLY A 161 17.98 0.75 18.96
C GLY A 161 18.94 -0.26 19.60
N HIS A 162 19.27 -1.34 18.87
CA HIS A 162 20.19 -2.39 19.30
C HIS A 162 21.59 -2.15 18.73
N MET A 163 22.40 -1.36 19.44
CA MET A 163 23.84 -1.27 19.19
C MET A 163 24.57 -2.03 20.29
N PHE A 164 25.73 -2.61 20.00
CA PHE A 164 26.52 -3.34 21.01
C PHE A 164 26.74 -2.50 22.27
N LEU A 165 27.15 -1.25 22.10
CA LEU A 165 27.42 -0.32 23.20
C LEU A 165 26.16 0.04 23.99
N THR A 166 25.00 0.15 23.34
CA THR A 166 23.75 0.60 23.99
C THR A 166 22.91 -0.55 24.53
N HIS A 167 23.20 -1.80 24.19
CA HIS A 167 22.37 -2.96 24.54
C HIS A 167 23.09 -4.01 25.42
N ARG A 168 24.43 -3.97 25.49
CA ARG A 168 25.23 -4.85 26.36
C ARG A 168 24.80 -4.75 27.82
N HIS A 169 24.56 -3.53 28.31
CA HIS A 169 24.18 -3.31 29.71
C HIS A 169 22.87 -4.00 30.11
N LEU A 170 21.93 -4.16 29.17
CA LEU A 170 20.67 -4.88 29.42
C LEU A 170 20.86 -6.39 29.57
N LEU A 171 21.89 -6.97 28.93
CA LEU A 171 22.19 -8.39 29.04
C LEU A 171 22.96 -8.73 30.32
N HIS A 172 23.79 -7.79 30.80
CA HIS A 172 24.61 -7.97 31.99
C HIS A 172 24.03 -7.30 33.24
N SER A 173 22.89 -6.61 33.12
CA SER A 173 22.31 -5.77 34.17
C SER A 173 23.27 -4.67 34.67
N ASP A 174 24.16 -4.21 33.80
CA ASP A 174 25.07 -3.09 34.07
C ASP A 174 24.30 -1.75 33.99
N PRO A 175 24.83 -0.66 34.58
CA PRO A 175 24.31 0.68 34.37
C PRO A 175 24.30 1.06 32.88
N ALA A 176 23.30 1.85 32.48
CA ALA A 176 23.21 2.33 31.12
C ALA A 176 24.46 3.16 30.75
N PRO A 177 25.04 2.95 29.55
CA PRO A 177 26.22 3.68 29.12
C PRO A 177 25.92 5.18 29.03
N ILE A 178 26.88 5.99 29.46
CA ILE A 178 26.77 7.45 29.47
C ILE A 178 27.68 8.02 28.38
N CYS A 179 27.22 9.03 27.67
CA CYS A 179 28.04 9.78 26.74
C CYS A 179 29.05 10.65 27.49
N ASN A 180 30.35 10.42 27.26
CA ASN A 180 31.43 11.16 27.91
C ASN A 180 31.38 12.68 27.64
N GLY A 181 30.80 13.12 26.52
CA GLY A 181 30.78 14.53 26.13
C GLY A 181 29.61 15.35 26.71
N CYS A 182 28.51 14.71 27.11
CA CYS A 182 27.31 15.43 27.57
C CYS A 182 26.58 14.78 28.74
N ASN A 183 27.15 13.72 29.33
CA ASN A 183 26.65 13.04 30.51
C ASN A 183 25.18 12.55 30.41
N CYS A 184 24.73 12.25 29.20
CA CYS A 184 23.40 11.70 28.92
C CYS A 184 23.49 10.20 28.60
N ILE A 185 22.39 9.47 28.78
CA ILE A 185 22.31 8.05 28.38
C ILE A 185 22.58 7.92 26.88
N LEU A 186 23.51 7.03 26.53
CA LEU A 186 23.89 6.76 25.15
C LEU A 186 22.82 5.90 24.46
N SER A 187 22.26 6.41 23.37
CA SER A 187 21.28 5.72 22.53
C SER A 187 21.49 6.08 21.04
N ALA A 188 20.90 5.32 20.13
CA ALA A 188 20.93 5.64 18.71
C ALA A 188 20.31 7.04 18.44
N GLU A 189 19.18 7.35 19.08
CA GLU A 189 18.54 8.67 19.03
C GLU A 189 19.45 9.77 19.58
N HIS A 190 20.18 9.49 20.67
CA HIS A 190 21.14 10.43 21.23
C HIS A 190 22.26 10.75 20.23
N ILE A 191 22.90 9.72 19.68
CA ILE A 191 24.03 9.89 18.73
C ILE A 191 23.56 10.62 17.46
N LEU A 192 22.43 10.18 16.90
CA LEU A 192 21.93 10.63 15.60
C LEU A 192 21.18 11.96 15.64
N CYS A 193 20.63 12.38 16.78
CA CYS A 193 19.78 13.58 16.82
C CYS A 193 20.15 14.59 17.93
N GLN A 194 20.60 14.14 19.11
CA GLN A 194 20.59 15.00 20.32
C GLN A 194 21.98 15.37 20.85
N CYS A 195 23.00 14.56 20.61
CA CYS A 195 24.30 14.70 21.27
C CYS A 195 24.99 16.02 20.89
N LYS A 196 25.22 16.91 21.86
CA LYS A 196 25.88 18.21 21.61
C LYS A 196 27.29 18.03 21.03
N TYR A 197 28.00 17.00 21.48
CA TYR A 197 29.36 16.69 21.02
C TYR A 197 29.43 16.37 19.52
N PHE A 198 28.39 15.74 18.95
CA PHE A 198 28.34 15.38 17.53
C PHE A 198 27.58 16.41 16.66
N TYR A 199 27.30 17.60 17.17
CA TYR A 199 26.48 18.59 16.46
C TYR A 199 27.09 18.99 15.11
N SER A 200 28.40 19.28 15.08
CA SER A 200 29.09 19.72 13.86
C SER A 200 29.11 18.65 12.76
N GLN A 201 29.33 17.39 13.14
CA GLN A 201 29.34 16.25 12.23
C GLN A 201 27.93 15.97 11.70
N ARG A 202 26.90 16.07 12.55
CA ARG A 202 25.51 15.96 12.10
C ARG A 202 25.14 17.05 11.10
N GLN A 203 25.48 18.30 11.39
CA GLN A 203 25.28 19.42 10.45
C GLN A 203 25.92 19.13 9.08
N ALA A 204 27.16 18.62 9.07
CA ALA A 204 27.88 18.31 7.83
C ALA A 204 27.27 17.16 7.02
N HIS A 205 26.81 16.08 7.67
CA HIS A 205 26.29 14.89 6.97
C HIS A 205 24.79 14.93 6.69
N PHE A 206 24.00 15.56 7.57
CA PHE A 206 22.53 15.55 7.54
C PHE A 206 21.93 16.89 7.10
N GLY A 207 22.66 18.01 7.27
CA GLY A 207 22.15 19.35 6.99
C GLY A 207 21.16 19.85 8.06
N ALA A 208 20.84 21.14 7.99
CA ALA A 208 20.05 21.84 9.01
C ALA A 208 18.55 21.47 9.02
N HIS A 209 18.07 20.75 8.01
CA HIS A 209 16.65 20.44 7.79
C HIS A 209 16.21 19.11 8.42
N ILE A 210 17.15 18.31 8.94
CA ILE A 210 16.89 16.99 9.53
C ILE A 210 16.65 17.16 11.03
N ILE A 211 15.41 16.93 11.46
CA ILE A 211 14.93 17.29 12.80
C ILE A 211 14.66 16.03 13.66
N GLY A 212 14.35 14.89 13.04
CA GLY A 212 13.93 13.68 13.74
C GLY A 212 14.63 12.39 13.28
N LEU A 213 14.56 11.38 14.15
CA LEU A 213 15.08 10.04 13.87
C LEU A 213 14.42 9.39 12.64
N ILE A 214 13.15 9.74 12.38
CA ILE A 214 12.40 9.29 11.20
C ILE A 214 12.96 9.86 9.89
N ASP A 215 13.54 11.05 9.91
CA ASP A 215 14.14 11.67 8.71
C ASP A 215 15.45 10.96 8.32
N ILE A 216 16.17 10.42 9.32
CA ILE A 216 17.44 9.72 9.13
C ILE A 216 17.22 8.23 8.82
N LEU A 217 16.32 7.57 9.55
CA LEU A 217 16.16 6.11 9.54
C LEU A 217 14.82 5.64 8.97
N GLY A 218 13.93 6.53 8.53
CA GLY A 218 12.60 6.19 8.04
C GLY A 218 12.59 5.45 6.70
N THR A 219 11.48 5.56 5.96
CA THR A 219 11.27 4.85 4.69
C THR A 219 12.34 5.15 3.66
N ASN A 220 12.80 6.40 3.61
CA ASN A 220 13.89 6.85 2.76
C ASN A 220 15.06 7.27 3.66
N PRO A 221 15.91 6.31 4.09
CA PRO A 221 17.00 6.62 5.03
C PRO A 221 18.05 7.52 4.38
N CYS A 222 18.63 8.41 5.18
CA CYS A 222 19.70 9.30 4.71
C CYS A 222 20.96 8.48 4.37
N VAL A 223 21.44 8.57 3.13
CA VAL A 223 22.61 7.80 2.65
C VAL A 223 23.87 8.12 3.46
N ASN A 224 23.98 9.36 3.96
CA ASN A 224 25.11 9.83 4.74
C ASN A 224 25.13 9.30 6.18
N VAL A 225 24.12 8.54 6.62
CA VAL A 225 24.13 7.91 7.95
C VAL A 225 25.34 7.00 8.12
N PHE A 226 25.74 6.28 7.07
CA PHE A 226 26.87 5.36 7.13
C PHE A 226 28.22 6.10 7.18
N THR A 227 28.35 7.23 6.49
CA THR A 227 29.57 8.06 6.53
C THR A 227 29.70 8.76 7.87
N PHE A 228 28.62 9.33 8.39
CA PHE A 228 28.56 9.89 9.73
C PHE A 228 29.01 8.86 10.79
N LEU A 229 28.43 7.66 10.77
CA LEU A 229 28.75 6.62 11.75
C LEU A 229 30.21 6.16 11.72
N LYS A 230 30.86 6.22 10.54
CA LYS A 230 32.29 5.94 10.41
C LYS A 230 33.13 7.05 11.02
N GLU A 231 32.77 8.31 10.78
CA GLU A 231 33.47 9.48 11.31
C GLU A 231 33.40 9.53 12.84
N VAL A 232 32.23 9.28 13.42
CA VAL A 232 32.05 9.23 14.88
C VAL A 232 32.50 7.91 15.51
N GLN A 233 33.11 7.01 14.73
CA GLN A 233 33.64 5.71 15.17
C GLN A 233 32.61 4.72 15.76
N PHE A 234 31.32 4.89 15.46
CA PHE A 234 30.25 3.99 15.92
C PHE A 234 29.89 2.87 14.94
N PHE A 235 30.35 2.95 13.68
CA PHE A 235 29.95 2.01 12.61
C PHE A 235 30.22 0.53 12.93
N ASN A 236 31.33 0.22 13.60
CA ASN A 236 31.69 -1.16 13.95
C ASN A 236 31.02 -1.67 15.23
N PHE A 237 30.35 -0.78 15.98
CA PHE A 237 29.65 -1.11 17.22
C PHE A 237 28.14 -1.31 17.02
N ILE A 238 27.66 -1.25 15.78
CA ILE A 238 26.25 -1.49 15.40
C ILE A 238 26.09 -2.93 14.99
#